data_AF-A0A352LWC3-F1
#
_entry.id   AF-A0A352LWC3-F1
#
_cell.length_a   1.000
_cell.length_b   1.000
_cell.length_c   1.000
_cell.angle_alpha   90.00
_cell.angle_beta   90.00
_cell.angle_gamma   90.00
#
_symmetry.space_group_name_H-M   'P 1'
#
loop_
_entity.id
_entity.type
_entity.pdbx_description
1 polymer ?
#
loop_
_entity_poly.entity_id
_entity_poly.type
_entity_poly.pdbx_seq_one_letter_code
_entity_poly.pdbx_strand_id
1 'polypeptide(L)'
;MPKKLSLEFIAFLQALGLLIYCGFIGNLMIRANAWFSPPPNFLGPTLFLLLFIASAVICSLIFLGYPFLLFWEHKNTKKAIKLILITTAWTLFFFLWVIAAIIAFDIR
;
A
#
# COMPACT_ATOMS: atom_id res chain seq x y z
N MET A 1 -27.60 6.65 -8.63
CA MET A 1 -26.86 5.44 -8.20
C MET A 1 -25.66 5.28 -9.14
N PRO A 2 -24.43 5.61 -8.75
CA PRO A 2 -23.32 5.44 -9.68
C PRO A 2 -23.14 3.94 -9.96
N LYS A 3 -22.78 3.60 -11.21
CA LYS A 3 -22.58 2.25 -11.74
C LYS A 3 -21.98 1.33 -10.67
N LYS A 4 -22.58 0.15 -10.46
CA LYS A 4 -22.02 -0.91 -9.60
C LYS A 4 -20.65 -1.29 -10.14
N LEU A 5 -19.61 -0.68 -9.58
CA LEU A 5 -18.22 -0.97 -9.93
C LEU A 5 -17.95 -2.44 -9.57
N SER A 6 -17.27 -3.17 -10.45
CA SER A 6 -16.97 -4.57 -10.17
C SER A 6 -16.05 -4.67 -8.95
N LEU A 7 -16.27 -5.69 -8.14
CA LEU A 7 -15.48 -5.95 -6.93
C LEU A 7 -13.98 -6.10 -7.27
N GLU A 8 -13.70 -6.64 -8.45
CA GLU A 8 -12.37 -6.82 -9.02
C GLU A 8 -11.71 -5.48 -9.36
N PHE A 9 -12.46 -4.53 -9.93
CA PHE A 9 -11.92 -3.21 -10.25
C PHE A 9 -11.61 -2.40 -8.98
N ILE A 10 -12.43 -2.55 -7.94
CA ILE A 10 -12.13 -1.95 -6.62
C ILE A 10 -10.86 -2.55 -6.03
N ALA A 11 -10.74 -3.89 -6.05
CA ALA A 11 -9.55 -4.57 -5.55
C ALA A 11 -8.27 -4.16 -6.30
N PHE A 12 -8.36 -4.06 -7.63
CA PHE A 12 -7.29 -3.56 -8.48
C PHE A 12 -6.88 -2.13 -8.08
N LEU A 13 -7.85 -1.23 -7.89
CA LEU A 13 -7.57 0.15 -7.52
C LEU A 13 -6.99 0.27 -6.11
N GLN A 14 -7.43 -0.55 -5.15
CA GLN A 14 -6.81 -0.63 -3.82
C GLN A 14 -5.35 -1.08 -3.90
N ALA A 15 -5.07 -2.16 -4.64
CA ALA A 15 -3.71 -2.67 -4.80
C ALA A 15 -2.80 -1.69 -5.56
N LEU A 16 -3.34 -1.00 -6.57
CA LEU A 16 -2.62 0.05 -7.30
C LEU A 16 -2.32 1.25 -6.40
N GLY A 17 -3.29 1.66 -5.57
CA GLY A 17 -3.11 2.72 -4.57
C GLY A 17 -2.02 2.37 -3.55
N LEU A 18 -1.97 1.13 -3.09
CA LEU A 18 -0.89 0.63 -2.22
C LEU A 18 0.48 0.68 -2.93
N LEU A 19 0.56 0.22 -4.17
CA LEU A 19 1.80 0.27 -4.94
C LEU A 19 2.33 1.70 -5.10
N ILE A 20 1.45 2.63 -5.50
CA ILE A 20 1.81 4.04 -5.68
C ILE A 20 2.25 4.67 -4.35
N TYR A 21 1.49 4.42 -3.27
CA TYR A 21 1.80 4.97 -1.96
C TYR A 21 3.13 4.45 -1.40
N CYS A 22 3.36 3.13 -1.47
CA CYS A 22 4.63 2.54 -1.05
C CYS A 22 5.81 3.04 -1.90
N GLY A 23 5.63 3.20 -3.20
CA GLY A 23 6.63 3.79 -4.09
C GLY A 23 6.97 5.24 -3.72
N PHE A 24 5.95 6.04 -3.37
CA PHE A 24 6.12 7.42 -2.92
C PHE A 24 6.90 7.49 -1.60
N ILE A 25 6.52 6.70 -0.60
CA ILE A 25 7.24 6.63 0.69
C ILE A 25 8.66 6.12 0.50
N GLY A 26 8.88 5.12 -0.35
CA GLY A 26 10.21 4.63 -0.70
C GLY A 26 11.11 5.73 -1.27
N ASN A 27 10.60 6.58 -2.17
CA ASN A 27 11.35 7.72 -2.69
C ASN A 27 11.67 8.76 -1.62
N LEU A 28 10.71 9.03 -0.73
CA LEU A 28 10.90 9.95 0.40
C LEU A 28 12.01 9.44 1.34
N MET A 29 12.06 8.13 1.60
CA MET A 29 13.11 7.52 2.42
C MET A 29 14.51 7.65 1.82
N ILE A 30 14.65 7.55 0.50
CA ILE A 30 15.94 7.77 -0.17
C ILE A 30 16.44 9.20 0.08
N ARG A 31 15.52 10.18 0.01
CA ARG A 31 15.85 11.59 0.25
C ARG A 31 16.06 11.92 1.73
N ALA A 32 15.46 11.14 2.63
CA ALA A 32 15.58 11.35 4.07
C ALA A 32 17.05 11.28 4.55
N ASN A 33 17.90 10.45 3.92
CA ASN A 33 19.31 10.37 4.28
C ASN A 33 20.06 11.71 4.10
N ALA A 34 19.64 12.54 3.14
CA ALA A 34 20.21 13.87 2.95
C ALA A 34 19.76 14.87 4.03
N TRP A 35 18.58 14.65 4.63
CA TRP A 35 18.02 15.53 5.67
C TRP A 35 18.52 15.19 7.08
N PHE A 36 18.84 13.92 7.33
CA PHE A 36 19.31 13.42 8.62
C PHE A 36 20.82 13.17 8.68
N SER A 37 21.58 13.94 7.88
CA SER A 37 23.03 13.86 7.79
C SER A 37 23.70 13.93 9.17
N PRO A 38 24.89 13.33 9.37
CA PRO A 38 25.57 13.26 10.67
C PRO A 38 25.76 14.65 11.32
N PRO A 39 25.78 14.74 12.67
CA PRO A 39 25.93 13.66 13.64
C PRO A 39 24.62 12.88 13.93
N PRO A 40 24.72 11.62 14.42
CA PRO A 40 23.56 10.81 14.75
C PRO A 40 22.75 11.50 15.86
N ASN A 41 21.55 11.94 15.50
CA ASN A 41 20.65 12.66 16.39
C ASN A 41 19.39 11.82 16.65
N PHE A 42 18.88 11.84 17.88
CA PHE A 42 17.70 11.06 18.30
C PHE A 42 16.47 11.25 17.39
N LEU A 43 16.39 12.41 16.74
CA LEU A 43 15.30 12.79 15.85
C LEU A 43 15.21 11.91 14.59
N GLY A 44 16.33 11.42 14.06
CA GLY A 44 16.34 10.63 12.82
C GLY A 44 15.55 9.32 12.97
N PRO A 45 15.95 8.42 13.91
CA PRO A 45 15.22 7.18 14.18
C PRO A 45 13.76 7.43 14.60
N THR A 46 13.50 8.48 15.39
CA THR A 46 12.15 8.82 15.86
C THR A 46 11.23 9.21 14.69
N LEU A 47 11.71 10.05 13.76
CA LEU A 47 10.94 10.44 12.58
C LEU A 47 10.72 9.27 11.62
N PHE A 48 11.69 8.37 11.50
CA PHE A 48 11.52 7.13 10.74
C PHE A 48 10.41 6.26 11.35
N LEU A 49 10.40 6.04 12.66
CA LEU A 49 9.36 5.27 13.37
C LEU A 49 7.98 5.90 13.19
N LEU A 50 7.87 7.23 13.30
CA LEU A 50 6.62 7.96 13.08
C LEU A 50 6.13 7.80 11.64
N LEU A 51 7.02 7.96 10.64
CA LEU A 51 6.69 7.77 9.23
C LEU A 51 6.25 6.34 8.95
N PHE A 52 6.94 5.36 9.53
CA PHE A 52 6.62 3.94 9.39
C PHE A 52 5.23 3.61 9.93
N ILE A 53 4.90 4.04 11.15
CA ILE A 53 3.58 3.78 11.75
C ILE A 53 2.49 4.54 10.98
N ALA A 54 2.72 5.80 10.61
CA ALA A 54 1.77 6.56 9.80
C ALA A 54 1.51 5.89 8.44
N SER A 55 2.56 5.36 7.81
CA SER A 55 2.48 4.61 6.55
C SER A 55 1.69 3.31 6.71
N ALA A 56 1.97 2.53 7.76
CA ALA A 56 1.23 1.32 8.06
C ALA A 56 -0.27 1.59 8.28
N VAL A 57 -0.61 2.66 8.99
CA VAL A 57 -2.01 3.10 9.19
C VAL A 57 -2.64 3.45 7.84
N ILE A 58 -2.01 4.28 7.01
CA ILE A 58 -2.55 4.65 5.70
C ILE A 58 -2.74 3.42 4.80
N CYS A 59 -1.77 2.52 4.76
CA CYS A 59 -1.88 1.24 4.03
C CYS A 59 -3.06 0.41 4.52
N SER A 60 -3.27 0.32 5.84
CA SER A 60 -4.42 -0.39 6.41
C SER A 60 -5.75 0.26 6.05
N LEU A 61 -5.84 1.59 6.00
CA LEU A 61 -7.06 2.29 5.55
C LEU A 61 -7.34 2.00 4.07
N ILE A 62 -6.33 2.05 3.21
CA ILE A 62 -6.48 1.77 1.78
C ILE A 62 -6.94 0.32 1.57
N PHE A 63 -6.32 -0.62 2.29
CA PHE A 63 -6.59 -2.06 2.15
C PHE A 63 -7.92 -2.49 2.79
N LEU A 64 -8.17 -2.09 4.04
CA LEU A 64 -9.31 -2.56 4.85
C LEU A 64 -10.49 -1.59 4.92
N GLY A 65 -10.34 -0.31 4.55
CA GLY A 65 -11.41 0.68 4.71
C GLY A 65 -12.71 0.28 4.00
N TYR A 66 -12.63 -0.11 2.72
CA TYR A 66 -13.80 -0.56 1.97
C TYR A 66 -14.33 -1.95 2.41
N PRO A 67 -13.50 -2.99 2.62
CA PRO A 67 -13.96 -4.25 3.22
C PRO A 67 -14.66 -4.05 4.58
N PHE A 68 -14.17 -3.14 5.42
CA PHE A 68 -14.74 -2.83 6.72
C PHE A 68 -16.15 -2.25 6.60
N LEU A 69 -16.36 -1.26 5.73
CA LEU A 69 -17.69 -0.73 5.42
C LEU A 69 -18.63 -1.82 4.89
N LEU A 70 -18.11 -2.70 4.03
CA LEU A 70 -18.91 -3.79 3.46
C LEU A 70 -19.35 -4.84 4.50
N PHE A 71 -18.50 -5.08 5.50
CA PHE A 71 -18.80 -5.97 6.62
C PHE A 71 -19.79 -5.31 7.59
N TRP A 72 -19.55 -4.05 7.96
CA TRP A 72 -20.28 -3.37 9.02
C TRP A 72 -21.65 -2.84 8.55
N GLU A 73 -21.70 -2.07 7.46
CA GLU A 73 -22.94 -1.45 6.98
C GLU A 73 -23.78 -2.42 6.16
N HIS A 74 -23.13 -3.14 5.24
CA HIS A 74 -23.84 -4.00 4.29
C HIS A 74 -24.03 -5.45 4.76
N LYS A 75 -23.50 -5.79 5.96
CA LYS A 75 -23.53 -7.15 6.55
C LYS A 75 -23.11 -8.24 5.56
N ASN A 76 -22.25 -7.91 4.59
CA ASN A 76 -21.91 -8.80 3.48
C ASN A 76 -20.50 -9.36 3.63
N THR A 77 -20.33 -10.20 4.64
CA THR A 77 -19.04 -10.80 5.01
C THR A 77 -18.40 -11.57 3.86
N LYS A 78 -19.18 -12.29 3.05
CA LYS A 78 -18.67 -13.04 1.89
C LYS A 78 -17.99 -12.11 0.88
N LYS A 79 -18.61 -10.98 0.55
CA LYS A 79 -18.01 -10.01 -0.37
C LYS A 79 -16.81 -9.29 0.24
N ALA A 80 -16.84 -8.99 1.54
CA ALA A 80 -15.71 -8.35 2.23
C ALA A 80 -14.46 -9.25 2.20
N ILE A 81 -14.62 -10.55 2.53
CA ILE A 81 -13.52 -11.53 2.46
C ILE A 81 -13.05 -11.72 1.01
N LYS A 82 -13.98 -11.83 0.06
CA LYS A 82 -13.63 -11.95 -1.37
C LYS A 82 -12.82 -10.75 -1.86
N LEU A 83 -13.18 -9.54 -1.43
CA LEU A 83 -12.44 -8.33 -1.76
C LEU A 83 -11.01 -8.39 -1.23
N ILE A 84 -10.84 -8.69 0.06
CA ILE A 84 -9.52 -8.81 0.70
C ILE A 84 -8.65 -9.81 -0.05
N LEU A 85 -9.18 -11.00 -0.37
CA LEU A 85 -8.44 -12.02 -1.12
C LEU A 85 -8.00 -11.54 -2.51
N ILE A 86 -8.89 -10.90 -3.26
CA ILE A 86 -8.57 -10.38 -4.60
C ILE A 86 -7.56 -9.22 -4.51
N THR A 87 -7.70 -8.32 -3.53
CA THR A 87 -6.76 -7.22 -3.32
C THR A 87 -5.37 -7.75 -2.93
N THR A 88 -5.30 -8.77 -2.08
CA THR A 88 -4.03 -9.45 -1.76
C THR A 88 -3.41 -10.09 -3.00
N ALA A 89 -4.21 -10.78 -3.82
CA ALA A 89 -3.72 -11.38 -5.06
C ALA A 89 -3.16 -10.33 -6.04
N TRP A 90 -3.83 -9.20 -6.21
CA TRP A 90 -3.31 -8.08 -7.00
C TRP A 90 -2.05 -7.45 -6.41
N THR A 91 -1.98 -7.32 -5.09
CA THR A 91 -0.80 -6.78 -4.41
C THR A 91 0.41 -7.70 -4.60
N LEU A 92 0.21 -9.02 -4.50
CA LEU A 92 1.25 -10.02 -4.80
C LEU A 92 1.66 -9.98 -6.28
N PHE A 93 0.70 -9.85 -7.20
CA PHE A 93 0.99 -9.69 -8.62
C PHE A 93 1.86 -8.45 -8.88
N PHE A 94 1.51 -7.29 -8.31
CA PHE A 94 2.32 -6.08 -8.44
C PHE A 94 3.70 -6.21 -7.81
N PHE A 95 3.80 -6.89 -6.66
CA PHE A 95 5.08 -7.17 -6.02
C PHE A 95 6.01 -7.99 -6.94
N LEU A 96 5.51 -9.10 -7.49
CA LEU A 96 6.25 -9.94 -8.44
C LEU A 96 6.60 -9.17 -9.71
N TRP A 97 5.68 -8.34 -10.20
CA TRP A 97 5.91 -7.51 -11.38
C TRP A 97 7.02 -6.47 -11.16
N VAL A 98 7.07 -5.83 -9.99
CA VAL A 98 8.16 -4.92 -9.62
C VAL A 98 9.50 -5.65 -9.53
N ILE A 99 9.55 -6.85 -8.93
CA ILE A 99 10.77 -7.67 -8.88
C ILE A 99 11.24 -8.00 -10.30
N ALA A 100 10.33 -8.48 -11.16
CA ALA A 100 10.66 -8.80 -12.55
C ALA A 100 11.18 -7.58 -13.32
N ALA A 101 10.59 -6.40 -13.08
CA ALA A 101 11.08 -5.15 -13.66
C ALA A 101 12.50 -4.84 -13.18
N ILE A 102 12.77 -4.89 -11.87
CA ILE A 102 14.11 -4.65 -11.31
C ILE A 102 15.13 -5.58 -11.97
N ILE A 103 14.85 -6.89 -12.05
CA ILE A 103 15.75 -7.86 -12.68
C ILE A 103 15.99 -7.54 -14.17
N ALA A 104 14.95 -7.15 -14.91
CA ALA A 104 15.07 -6.84 -16.34
C ALA A 104 15.88 -5.56 -16.62
N PHE A 105 15.86 -4.58 -15.70
CA PHE A 105 16.62 -3.34 -15.81
C PHE A 105 18.03 -3.44 -15.24
N ASP A 106 18.28 -4.28 -14.22
CA ASP A 106 19.58 -4.48 -13.58
C ASP A 106 20.54 -5.38 -14.39
N ILE A 107 19.99 -6.21 -15.28
CA ILE A 107 20.77 -7.08 -16.19
C ILE A 107 21.24 -6.34 -17.47
N ARG A 108 20.77 -5.11 -17.72
CA ARG A 108 21.21 -4.26 -18.84
C ARG A 108 22.17 -3.17 -18.38
#